data_AF-A0A8K0WZ44-F1
#
_entry.id   AF-A0A8K0WZ44-F1
#
_cell.length_a   1.000
_cell.length_b   1.000
_cell.length_c   1.000
_cell.angle_alpha   90.00
_cell.angle_beta   90.00
_cell.angle_gamma   90.00
#
_symmetry.space_group_name_H-M   'P 1'
#
loop_
_entity.id
_entity.type
_entity.pdbx_description
1 polymer ?
#
loop_
_entity_poly.entity_id
_entity_poly.type
_entity_poly.pdbx_seq_one_letter_code
_entity_poly.pdbx_strand_id
1 'polypeptide(L)'
;MVRFSVLFATMFAAVALAQNGTQPGQAAKKIEGARNVGRGDGSQFITGTCVNNADCAAGCCAGKNNNGVCSAEGAQFEGGKTGCGFSDPNAEQTIAAARAQVAQAGF
;
A
#
# COMPACT_ATOMS: atom_id res chain seq x y z
N MET A 1 -2.41 -39.29 38.29
CA MET A 1 -1.95 -38.12 39.06
C MET A 1 -1.23 -37.17 38.11
N VAL A 2 -1.92 -36.15 37.60
CA VAL A 2 -1.30 -34.94 37.06
C VAL A 2 -2.24 -33.81 37.50
N ARG A 3 -1.78 -33.04 38.47
CA ARG A 3 -2.52 -31.94 39.07
C ARG A 3 -2.60 -30.83 38.02
N PHE A 4 -3.79 -30.57 37.51
CA PHE A 4 -4.07 -29.42 36.66
C PHE A 4 -3.89 -28.14 37.48
N SER A 5 -2.70 -27.54 37.39
CA SER A 5 -2.40 -26.21 37.92
C SER A 5 -3.06 -25.15 37.03
N VAL A 6 -4.35 -24.91 37.25
CA VAL A 6 -5.15 -23.85 36.62
C VAL A 6 -4.88 -22.53 37.36
N LEU A 7 -3.70 -21.92 37.18
CA LEU A 7 -3.36 -20.65 37.84
C LEU A 7 -2.46 -19.69 37.02
N PHE A 8 -2.47 -19.75 35.69
CA PHE A 8 -1.73 -18.77 34.85
C PHE A 8 -2.44 -18.38 33.53
N ALA A 9 -3.77 -18.22 33.56
CA ALA A 9 -4.55 -17.79 32.39
C ALA A 9 -5.27 -16.44 32.59
N THR A 10 -4.73 -15.55 33.42
CA THR A 10 -5.27 -14.20 33.65
C THR A 10 -4.28 -13.12 33.22
N MET A 11 -4.06 -12.97 31.91
CA MET A 11 -3.71 -11.70 31.28
C MET A 11 -3.46 -11.94 29.79
N PHE A 12 -4.50 -11.89 28.97
CA PHE A 12 -4.52 -11.38 27.59
C PHE A 12 -5.99 -11.32 27.16
N ALA A 13 -6.84 -10.75 28.00
CA ALA A 13 -8.22 -10.45 27.64
C ALA A 13 -8.25 -9.07 26.98
N ALA A 14 -8.70 -9.06 25.72
CA ALA A 14 -9.25 -7.93 25.00
C ALA A 14 -8.27 -6.82 24.53
N VAL A 15 -7.63 -7.06 23.37
CA VAL A 15 -7.54 -6.03 22.33
C VAL A 15 -8.19 -6.59 21.07
N ALA A 16 -9.52 -6.58 21.06
CA ALA A 16 -10.33 -6.96 19.91
C ALA A 16 -11.28 -5.81 19.56
N LEU A 17 -10.72 -4.63 19.27
CA LEU A 17 -11.38 -3.56 18.51
C LEU A 17 -10.30 -2.85 17.68
N ALA A 18 -10.58 -2.64 16.39
CA ALA A 18 -9.78 -1.95 15.37
C ALA A 18 -8.75 -2.79 14.58
N GLN A 19 -9.25 -3.76 13.80
CA GLN A 19 -8.56 -4.27 12.60
C GLN A 19 -8.59 -3.25 11.42
N ASN A 20 -9.07 -2.03 11.63
CA ASN A 20 -8.98 -0.94 10.66
C ASN A 20 -7.79 -0.06 11.04
N GLY A 21 -6.70 -0.24 10.29
CA GLY A 21 -5.39 0.36 10.52
C GLY A 21 -5.35 1.90 10.52
N THR A 22 -5.75 2.52 11.62
CA THR A 22 -5.39 3.91 11.94
C THR A 22 -4.29 3.93 12.99
N GLN A 23 -3.14 3.36 12.64
CA GLN A 23 -1.89 3.85 13.23
C GLN A 23 -1.69 5.28 12.68
N PRO A 24 -1.42 6.30 13.52
CA PRO A 24 -1.25 7.69 13.08
C PRO A 24 -0.27 7.85 11.90
N GLY A 25 0.75 6.99 11.82
CA GLY A 25 1.71 6.99 10.71
C GLY A 25 1.24 6.33 9.40
N GLN A 26 0.25 5.43 9.45
CA GLN A 26 -0.26 4.74 8.25
C GLN A 26 -1.15 5.65 7.41
N ALA A 27 -1.95 6.50 8.06
CA ALA A 27 -2.76 7.51 7.39
C ALA A 27 -1.86 8.50 6.62
N ALA A 28 -0.82 9.04 7.26
CA ALA A 28 0.13 9.94 6.62
C ALA A 28 0.84 9.29 5.42
N LYS A 29 1.29 8.03 5.57
CA LYS A 29 1.92 7.27 4.46
C LYS A 29 0.96 7.02 3.30
N LYS A 30 -0.32 6.75 3.58
CA LYS A 30 -1.36 6.59 2.54
C LYS A 30 -1.59 7.89 1.76
N ILE A 31 -1.59 9.04 2.43
CA ILE A 31 -1.76 10.35 1.78
C ILE A 31 -0.53 10.71 0.95
N GLU A 32 0.68 10.48 1.48
CA GLU A 32 1.92 10.65 0.70
C GLU A 32 1.89 9.82 -0.58
N GLY A 33 1.58 8.53 -0.45
CA GLY A 33 1.46 7.63 -1.59
C GLY A 33 0.38 8.04 -2.58
N ALA A 34 -0.68 8.72 -2.15
CA ALA A 34 -1.70 9.26 -3.06
C ALA A 34 -1.22 10.55 -3.76
N ARG A 35 -0.49 11.42 -3.07
CA ARG A 35 0.02 12.69 -3.62
C ARG A 35 1.05 12.50 -4.74
N ASN A 36 1.71 11.35 -4.74
CA ASN A 36 2.83 11.06 -5.62
C ASN A 36 2.45 10.19 -6.84
N VAL A 37 1.19 9.76 -6.97
CA VAL A 37 0.70 9.04 -8.16
C VAL A 37 0.75 9.93 -9.40
N GLY A 38 1.39 9.46 -10.47
CA GLY A 38 1.48 10.15 -11.76
C GLY A 38 2.42 11.35 -11.80
N ARG A 39 3.31 11.51 -10.80
CA ARG A 39 4.32 12.58 -10.82
C ARG A 39 5.48 12.29 -11.77
N GLY A 40 5.76 11.02 -12.06
CA GLY A 40 6.84 10.63 -12.95
C GLY A 40 8.26 11.03 -12.48
N ASP A 41 8.43 11.33 -11.19
CA ASP A 41 9.67 11.82 -10.59
C ASP A 41 10.32 10.79 -9.64
N GLY A 42 9.86 9.54 -9.67
CA GLY A 42 10.37 8.46 -8.82
C GLY A 42 10.01 8.61 -7.33
N SER A 43 9.07 9.48 -6.97
CA SER A 43 8.71 9.72 -5.56
C SER A 43 7.83 8.64 -4.92
N GLN A 44 7.27 7.70 -5.70
CA GLN A 44 6.46 6.62 -5.15
C GLN A 44 7.30 5.52 -4.49
N PHE A 45 6.89 5.18 -3.27
CA PHE A 45 7.47 4.07 -2.51
C PHE A 45 6.97 2.71 -3.02
N ILE A 46 7.71 1.65 -2.69
CA ILE A 46 7.26 0.26 -2.87
C ILE A 46 5.87 0.07 -2.22
N THR A 47 5.00 -0.68 -2.91
CA THR A 47 3.58 -0.88 -2.65
C THR A 47 2.67 0.32 -2.92
N GLY A 48 3.21 1.49 -3.27
CA GLY A 48 2.44 2.64 -3.72
C GLY A 48 1.78 2.39 -5.08
N THR A 49 0.66 3.04 -5.33
CA THR A 49 -0.01 3.04 -6.64
C THR A 49 0.86 3.76 -7.68
N CYS A 50 0.93 3.26 -8.91
CA CYS A 50 1.66 3.91 -10.00
C CYS A 50 0.87 3.81 -11.31
N VAL A 51 1.07 4.78 -12.19
CA VAL A 51 0.52 4.72 -13.55
C VAL A 51 1.57 4.28 -14.57
N ASN A 52 2.86 4.44 -14.26
CA ASN A 52 3.97 3.91 -15.04
C ASN A 52 5.25 3.78 -14.19
N ASN A 53 6.32 3.23 -14.76
CA ASN A 53 7.61 3.03 -14.07
C ASN A 53 8.22 4.32 -13.50
N ALA A 54 8.01 5.47 -14.15
CA ALA A 54 8.61 6.74 -13.74
C ALA A 54 8.05 7.25 -12.41
N ASP A 55 6.88 6.78 -11.98
CA ASP A 55 6.36 7.11 -10.65
C ASP A 55 7.20 6.50 -9.53
N CYS A 56 7.75 5.29 -9.74
CA CYS A 56 8.32 4.46 -8.69
C CYS A 56 9.80 4.73 -8.46
N ALA A 57 10.20 4.91 -7.20
CA ALA A 57 11.61 5.05 -6.80
C ALA A 57 12.48 3.87 -7.26
N ALA A 58 11.89 2.67 -7.30
CA ALA A 58 12.55 1.45 -7.75
C ALA A 58 12.49 1.23 -9.27
N GLY A 59 11.97 2.19 -10.05
CA GLY A 59 11.86 2.09 -11.51
C GLY A 59 10.89 1.03 -12.04
N CYS A 60 10.13 0.37 -11.15
CA CYS A 60 9.26 -0.74 -11.50
C CYS A 60 7.83 -0.50 -11.00
N CYS A 61 6.96 -0.16 -11.96
CA CYS A 61 5.51 -0.23 -11.80
C CYS A 61 5.05 -1.59 -12.29
N ALA A 62 4.67 -2.47 -11.36
CA ALA A 62 4.25 -3.82 -11.68
C ALA A 62 2.73 -3.92 -11.79
N GLY A 63 2.25 -4.63 -12.80
CA GLY A 63 0.82 -4.83 -12.99
C GLY A 63 0.24 -5.77 -11.95
N LYS A 64 -0.92 -5.44 -11.37
CA LYS A 64 -1.66 -6.28 -10.44
C LYS A 64 -3.15 -5.95 -10.51
N ASN A 65 -3.99 -6.94 -10.84
CA ASN A 65 -5.44 -6.77 -10.93
C ASN A 65 -5.87 -5.54 -11.78
N ASN A 66 -5.29 -5.39 -12.97
CA ASN A 66 -5.52 -4.26 -13.89
C ASN A 66 -5.07 -2.88 -13.38
N ASN A 67 -4.34 -2.81 -12.25
CA ASN A 67 -3.76 -1.57 -11.72
C ASN A 67 -2.23 -1.69 -11.63
N GLY A 68 -1.56 -0.55 -11.43
CA GLY A 68 -0.12 -0.50 -11.19
C GLY A 68 0.21 -0.41 -9.70
N VAL A 69 1.21 -1.19 -9.28
CA VAL A 69 1.80 -1.11 -7.94
C VAL A 69 3.32 -1.07 -8.04
N CYS A 70 3.94 -0.09 -7.37
CA CYS A 70 5.39 -0.01 -7.30
C CYS A 70 5.96 -1.25 -6.61
N SER A 71 6.89 -1.91 -7.28
CA SER A 71 7.54 -3.14 -6.80
C SER A 71 9.04 -2.99 -6.89
N ALA A 72 9.77 -3.75 -6.07
CA ALA A 72 11.18 -3.98 -6.35
C ALA A 72 11.29 -4.86 -7.60
N GLU A 73 12.34 -4.68 -8.39
CA GLU A 73 12.60 -5.48 -9.61
C GLU A 73 12.61 -6.98 -9.29
N GLY A 74 13.32 -7.39 -8.22
CA GLY A 74 13.36 -8.79 -7.78
C GLY A 74 12.03 -9.35 -7.28
N ALA A 75 11.01 -8.52 -7.07
CA ALA A 75 9.68 -8.91 -6.59
C ALA A 75 8.56 -8.65 -7.63
N GLN A 76 8.94 -8.37 -8.88
CA GLN A 76 8.01 -7.92 -9.93
C GLN A 76 6.94 -8.94 -10.32
N PHE A 77 7.16 -10.23 -10.01
CA PHE A 77 6.20 -11.32 -10.25
C PHE A 77 5.58 -11.89 -8.96
N GLU A 78 6.05 -11.43 -7.80
CA GLU A 78 5.60 -11.95 -6.50
C GLU A 78 4.20 -11.44 -6.15
N GLY A 79 3.39 -12.26 -5.49
CA GLY A 79 2.07 -11.86 -5.00
C GLY A 79 1.05 -11.58 -6.11
N GLY A 80 1.15 -12.31 -7.23
CA GLY A 80 0.22 -12.20 -8.36
C GLY A 80 0.45 -10.97 -9.25
N LYS A 81 1.66 -10.40 -9.20
CA LYS A 81 2.06 -9.32 -10.10
C LYS A 81 2.46 -9.87 -11.47
N THR A 82 2.31 -9.06 -12.52
CA THR A 82 2.57 -9.46 -13.91
C THR A 82 3.90 -8.95 -14.46
N GLY A 83 4.79 -8.40 -13.62
CA GLY A 83 6.06 -7.81 -14.03
C GLY A 83 6.01 -6.28 -14.14
N CYS A 84 7.21 -5.66 -14.16
CA CYS A 84 7.39 -4.21 -14.34
C CYS A 84 7.01 -3.75 -15.76
N GLY A 85 6.83 -2.45 -15.94
CA GLY A 85 6.43 -1.88 -17.23
C GLY A 85 4.91 -1.82 -17.41
N PHE A 86 4.15 -1.92 -16.33
CA PHE A 86 2.73 -1.58 -16.38
C PHE A 86 2.58 -0.11 -16.79
N SER A 87 1.71 0.14 -17.77
CA SER A 87 1.25 1.46 -18.15
C SER A 87 -0.27 1.48 -17.98
N ASP A 88 -0.77 2.33 -17.10
CA ASP A 88 -2.19 2.41 -16.79
C ASP A 88 -2.96 2.98 -18.00
N PRO A 89 -3.87 2.21 -18.62
CA PRO A 89 -4.72 2.74 -19.69
C PRO A 89 -5.71 3.82 -19.19
N ASN A 90 -5.93 3.92 -17.88
CA ASN A 90 -6.80 4.89 -17.22
C ASN A 90 -5.99 5.84 -16.30
N ALA A 91 -4.77 6.18 -16.70
CA ALA A 91 -3.85 6.97 -15.87
C ALA A 91 -4.47 8.27 -15.35
N GLU A 92 -5.21 9.01 -16.19
CA GLU A 92 -5.86 10.27 -15.80
C GLU A 92 -6.85 10.07 -14.66
N GLN A 93 -7.68 9.03 -14.74
CA GLN A 93 -8.68 8.69 -13.74
C GLN A 93 -8.02 8.23 -12.44
N THR A 94 -6.95 7.43 -12.54
CA THR A 94 -6.16 6.98 -11.38
C THR A 94 -5.53 8.16 -10.66
N ILE A 95 -4.94 9.10 -11.39
CA ILE A 95 -4.36 10.33 -10.84
C ILE A 95 -5.44 11.20 -10.19
N ALA A 96 -6.59 11.38 -10.85
CA ALA A 96 -7.69 12.15 -10.30
C ALA A 96 -8.22 11.54 -8.99
N ALA A 97 -8.38 10.22 -8.94
CA ALA A 97 -8.78 9.50 -7.74
C ALA A 97 -7.75 9.66 -6.61
N ALA A 98 -6.45 9.61 -6.93
CA ALA A 98 -5.40 9.82 -5.94
C ALA A 98 -5.41 11.25 -5.38
N ARG A 99 -5.61 12.26 -6.22
CA ARG A 99 -5.78 13.66 -5.79
C ARG A 99 -7.03 13.85 -4.92
N ALA A 100 -8.14 13.20 -5.26
CA ALA A 100 -9.35 13.24 -4.45
C ALA A 100 -9.12 12.65 -3.05
N GLN A 101 -8.30 11.59 -2.93
CA GLN A 101 -7.92 11.04 -1.62
C GLN A 101 -7.11 12.03 -0.78
N VAL A 102 -6.22 12.80 -1.39
CA VAL A 102 -5.45 13.85 -0.70
C VAL A 102 -6.39 14.97 -0.23
N ALA A 103 -7.29 15.43 -1.09
CA ALA A 103 -8.26 16.49 -0.76
C ALA A 103 -9.21 16.08 0.38
N GLN A 104 -9.68 14.83 0.40
CA GLN A 104 -10.50 14.28 1.49
C GLN A 104 -9.77 14.25 2.84
N ALA A 105 -8.44 14.21 2.82
CA ALA A 105 -7.62 14.27 4.02
C ALA A 105 -7.34 15.71 4.49
N GLY A 106 -7.86 16.72 3.80
CA GLY A 106 -7.72 18.13 4.18
C GLY A 106 -6.36 18.75 3.84
N PHE A 107 -5.66 18.18 2.84
CA PHE A 107 -4.38 18.67 2.32
C PHE A 107 -4.51 19.23 0.90
#